data_AF-A0A9E1PDK7-F1
#
_entry.id   AF-A0A9E1PDK7-F1
#
_cell.length_a   1.000
_cell.length_b   1.000
_cell.length_c   1.000
_cell.angle_alpha   90.00
_cell.angle_beta   90.00
_cell.angle_gamma   90.00
#
_symmetry.space_group_name_H-M   'P 1'
#
loop_
_entity.id
_entity.type
_entity.pdbx_description
1 polymer ?
#
loop_
_entity_poly.entity_id
_entity_poly.type
_entity_poly.pdbx_seq_one_letter_code
_entity_poly.pdbx_strand_id
1 'polypeptide(L)'
;MILSGEKPTGSSVMDQVGENIIHHVSNSDIKHPIVHLPNLFGIDMSVTKHVLMLWIVALLVSITIIIPVRAYIKQNNFIPKGMANAIELITQFIRDSIVAPNVGPKWVNTWTPLMLTFFFFILFANGIGMIPVFDVLGAINRFVFNVPYEADHNFVNGLLHGGVTATGNFNVTAALAIITFFSIMIAGTKAHGFINHWKNLVPHG
;
A
#
# COMPACT_ATOMS: atom_id res chain seq x y z
N MET A 1 -17.84 -42.17 -30.54
CA MET A 1 -17.87 -40.69 -30.38
C MET A 1 -17.77 -40.35 -28.91
N ILE A 2 -16.54 -40.22 -28.38
CA ILE A 2 -16.20 -39.41 -27.21
C ILE A 2 -14.77 -38.91 -27.50
N LEU A 3 -14.65 -37.62 -27.80
CA LEU A 3 -13.37 -36.93 -27.97
C LEU A 3 -12.73 -36.79 -26.59
N SER A 4 -11.69 -37.59 -26.32
CA SER A 4 -10.82 -37.36 -25.18
C SER A 4 -9.87 -36.23 -25.55
N GLY A 5 -10.09 -35.05 -24.98
CA GLY A 5 -9.24 -33.88 -25.21
C GLY A 5 -7.80 -34.16 -24.76
N GLU A 6 -6.86 -33.96 -25.68
CA GLU A 6 -5.43 -33.89 -25.39
C GLU A 6 -5.16 -32.82 -24.33
N LYS A 7 -4.58 -33.21 -23.19
CA LYS A 7 -3.81 -32.27 -22.38
C LYS A 7 -2.46 -32.10 -23.06
N PRO A 8 -1.99 -30.88 -23.36
CA PRO A 8 -0.69 -30.69 -23.97
C PRO A 8 0.38 -31.03 -22.94
N THR A 9 0.97 -32.22 -23.08
CA THR A 9 2.20 -32.64 -22.42
C THR A 9 3.36 -31.83 -23.02
N GLY A 10 3.70 -30.70 -22.40
CA GLY A 10 4.81 -29.87 -22.88
C GLY A 10 5.07 -28.57 -22.14
N SER A 11 4.69 -28.42 -20.87
CA SER A 11 5.17 -27.27 -20.08
C SER A 11 6.60 -27.58 -19.64
N SER A 12 7.58 -26.80 -20.09
CA SER A 12 8.95 -26.85 -19.58
C SER A 12 8.92 -26.71 -18.05
N VAL A 13 9.93 -27.25 -17.34
CA VAL A 13 10.04 -27.04 -15.88
C VAL A 13 9.95 -25.54 -15.59
N MET A 14 10.55 -24.69 -16.44
CA MET A 14 10.43 -23.23 -16.34
C MET A 14 9.02 -22.67 -16.53
N ASP A 15 8.17 -23.29 -17.34
CA ASP A 15 6.77 -22.86 -17.48
C ASP A 15 5.96 -23.23 -16.23
N GLN A 16 6.26 -24.39 -15.62
CA GLN A 16 5.64 -24.80 -14.35
C GLN A 16 6.14 -23.99 -13.16
N VAL A 17 7.45 -23.74 -13.03
CA VAL A 17 7.93 -22.88 -11.94
C VAL A 17 7.52 -21.43 -12.17
N GLY A 18 7.48 -20.96 -13.42
CA GLY A 18 7.01 -19.63 -13.78
C GLY A 18 5.56 -19.41 -13.38
N GLU A 19 4.64 -20.27 -13.82
CA GLU A 19 3.23 -20.24 -13.42
C GLU A 19 3.06 -20.35 -11.90
N ASN A 20 3.79 -21.25 -11.23
CA ASN A 20 3.65 -21.45 -9.79
C ASN A 20 4.23 -20.29 -8.97
N ILE A 21 5.33 -19.67 -9.41
CA ILE A 21 5.91 -18.46 -8.80
C ILE A 21 4.98 -17.27 -9.03
N ILE A 22 4.48 -17.07 -10.26
CA ILE A 22 3.54 -16.00 -10.58
C ILE A 22 2.26 -16.19 -9.77
N HIS A 23 1.74 -17.41 -9.62
CA HIS A 23 0.58 -17.66 -8.79
C HIS A 23 0.85 -17.39 -7.30
N HIS A 24 2.02 -17.73 -6.75
CA HIS A 24 2.34 -17.44 -5.34
C HIS A 24 2.68 -15.96 -5.06
N VAL A 25 3.23 -15.24 -6.04
CA VAL A 25 3.67 -13.83 -5.89
C VAL A 25 2.57 -12.85 -6.33
N SER A 26 1.84 -13.18 -7.40
CA SER A 26 0.78 -12.34 -7.97
C SER A 26 -0.61 -12.75 -7.52
N ASN A 27 -0.86 -14.04 -7.27
CA ASN A 27 -2.21 -14.54 -7.01
C ASN A 27 -2.44 -14.72 -5.51
N SER A 28 -2.70 -13.59 -4.85
CA SER A 28 -3.58 -13.61 -3.68
C SER A 28 -4.99 -13.76 -4.21
N ASP A 29 -5.38 -15.00 -4.47
CA ASP A 29 -6.61 -15.45 -5.11
C ASP A 29 -7.67 -14.36 -5.34
N ILE A 30 -7.68 -13.82 -6.56
CA ILE A 30 -8.80 -13.00 -7.06
C ILE A 30 -10.11 -13.82 -7.05
N LYS A 31 -10.01 -15.16 -6.96
CA LYS A 31 -11.14 -16.10 -6.99
C LYS A 31 -11.90 -16.24 -5.67
N HIS A 32 -11.37 -15.73 -4.55
CA HIS A 32 -12.08 -15.70 -3.26
C HIS A 32 -12.07 -14.29 -2.67
N PRO A 33 -12.80 -13.34 -3.26
CA PRO A 33 -13.00 -12.05 -2.61
C PRO A 33 -13.86 -12.24 -1.35
N ILE A 34 -13.51 -11.48 -0.31
CA ILE A 34 -14.18 -11.58 0.99
C ILE A 34 -15.60 -10.99 0.90
N VAL A 35 -15.78 -9.99 0.03
CA VAL A 35 -17.07 -9.36 -0.25
C VAL A 35 -17.14 -9.07 -1.75
N HIS A 36 -18.18 -9.59 -2.40
CA HIS A 36 -18.59 -9.15 -3.74
C HIS A 36 -19.39 -7.86 -3.62
N LEU A 37 -18.83 -6.76 -4.10
CA LEU A 37 -19.56 -5.50 -4.27
C LEU A 37 -20.18 -5.49 -5.68
N PRO A 38 -21.34 -4.83 -5.88
CA PRO A 38 -21.94 -4.74 -7.20
C PRO A 38 -20.99 -4.04 -8.18
N ASN A 39 -20.89 -4.59 -9.40
CA ASN A 39 -20.08 -4.02 -10.47
C ASN A 39 -20.47 -2.56 -10.73
N LEU A 40 -19.52 -1.65 -10.55
CA LEU A 40 -19.71 -0.24 -10.85
C LEU A 40 -19.04 0.03 -12.21
N PHE A 41 -19.80 0.45 -13.22
CA PHE A 41 -19.29 0.73 -14.57
C PHE A 41 -18.51 -0.43 -15.24
N GLY A 42 -18.84 -1.68 -14.91
CA GLY A 42 -18.15 -2.87 -15.46
C GLY A 42 -16.81 -3.20 -14.79
N ILE A 43 -16.44 -2.47 -13.73
CA ILE A 43 -15.28 -2.75 -12.89
C ILE A 43 -15.76 -3.57 -11.69
N ASP A 44 -15.15 -4.74 -11.48
CA ASP A 44 -15.39 -5.55 -10.28
C ASP A 44 -14.76 -4.84 -9.08
N MET A 45 -15.62 -4.34 -8.18
CA MET A 45 -15.23 -3.63 -6.96
C MET A 45 -15.01 -4.58 -5.79
N SER A 46 -14.85 -5.89 -6.03
CA SER A 46 -14.69 -6.87 -4.98
C SER A 46 -13.56 -6.51 -4.00
N VAL A 47 -13.85 -6.63 -2.71
CA VAL A 47 -12.87 -6.37 -1.66
C VAL A 47 -11.95 -7.58 -1.56
N THR A 48 -10.74 -7.43 -2.10
CA THR A 48 -9.67 -8.42 -1.99
C THR A 48 -8.93 -8.29 -0.66
N LYS A 49 -8.16 -9.32 -0.29
CA LYS A 49 -7.31 -9.31 0.91
C LYS A 49 -6.33 -8.14 0.92
N HIS A 50 -5.79 -7.77 -0.24
CA HIS A 50 -4.91 -6.61 -0.36
C HIS A 50 -5.62 -5.28 -0.13
N VAL A 51 -6.87 -5.13 -0.60
CA VAL A 51 -7.67 -3.94 -0.35
C VAL A 51 -7.99 -3.81 1.14
N LEU A 52 -8.32 -4.93 1.80
CA LEU A 52 -8.49 -4.96 3.25
C LEU A 52 -7.20 -4.54 3.98
N MET A 53 -6.05 -5.08 3.57
CA MET A 53 -4.74 -4.71 4.13
C MET A 53 -4.41 -3.24 3.92
N LEU A 54 -4.74 -2.68 2.75
CA LEU A 54 -4.60 -1.25 2.48
C LEU A 54 -5.44 -0.41 3.44
N TRP A 55 -6.68 -0.82 3.73
CA TRP A 55 -7.53 -0.13 4.70
C TRP A 55 -7.00 -0.23 6.13
N ILE A 56 -6.48 -1.39 6.52
CA ILE A 56 -5.85 -1.58 7.84
C ILE A 56 -4.64 -0.67 7.99
N VAL A 57 -3.74 -0.65 7.00
CA VAL A 57 -2.57 0.25 6.99
C VAL A 57 -3.00 1.71 7.04
N ALA A 58 -3.96 2.10 6.19
CA ALA A 58 -4.44 3.48 6.14
C ALA A 58 -5.07 3.93 7.46
N LEU A 59 -5.87 3.08 8.09
CA LEU A 59 -6.48 3.33 9.40
C LEU A 59 -5.42 3.42 10.50
N LEU A 60 -4.45 2.50 10.50
CA LEU A 60 -3.37 2.49 11.49
C LEU A 60 -2.49 3.74 11.38
N VAL A 61 -2.06 4.10 10.17
CA VAL A 61 -1.32 5.35 9.91
C VAL A 61 -2.13 6.56 10.36
N SER A 62 -3.42 6.60 10.02
CA SER A 62 -4.31 7.70 10.41
C SER A 62 -4.36 7.84 11.93
N ILE A 63 -4.55 6.75 12.66
CA ILE A 63 -4.60 6.76 14.13
C ILE A 63 -3.25 7.21 14.71
N THR A 64 -2.15 6.60 14.27
CA THR A 64 -0.81 6.85 14.82
C THR A 64 -0.30 8.27 14.55
N ILE A 65 -0.70 8.89 13.44
CA ILE A 65 -0.27 10.26 13.11
C ILE A 65 -1.28 11.30 13.60
N ILE A 66 -2.59 11.10 13.34
CA ILE A 66 -3.61 12.11 13.63
C ILE A 66 -3.80 12.30 15.13
N ILE A 67 -3.78 11.23 15.94
CA ILE A 67 -4.03 11.34 17.39
C ILE A 67 -2.94 12.18 18.08
N PRO A 68 -1.64 11.88 17.95
CA PRO A 68 -0.59 12.68 18.58
C PRO A 68 -0.53 14.11 18.04
N VAL A 69 -0.74 14.31 16.73
CA VAL A 69 -0.74 15.64 16.11
C VAL A 69 -1.93 16.48 16.60
N ARG A 70 -3.13 15.93 16.68
CA ARG A 70 -4.29 16.63 17.25
C ARG A 70 -4.08 16.95 18.74
N ALA A 71 -3.52 16.01 19.49
CA ALA A 71 -3.18 16.23 20.90
C ALA A 71 -2.11 17.31 21.07
N TYR A 72 -1.17 17.44 20.14
CA TYR A 72 -0.17 18.49 20.11
C TYR A 72 -0.78 19.87 19.81
N ILE A 73 -1.62 19.98 18.78
CA ILE A 73 -2.25 21.25 18.38
C ILE A 73 -3.18 21.80 19.48
N LYS A 74 -3.77 20.94 20.32
CA LYS A 74 -4.64 21.35 21.43
C LYS A 74 -3.87 21.93 22.63
N GLN A 75 -2.55 21.79 22.69
CA GLN A 75 -1.75 22.31 23.81
C GLN A 75 -1.46 23.79 23.63
N ASN A 76 -1.74 24.59 24.68
CA ASN A 76 -1.47 26.04 24.68
C ASN A 76 0.02 26.39 24.56
N ASN A 77 0.92 25.48 24.94
CA ASN A 77 2.34 25.78 25.06
C ASN A 77 3.20 25.30 23.89
N PHE A 78 2.65 24.67 22.84
CA PHE A 78 3.37 24.18 21.66
C PHE A 78 4.70 23.43 21.93
N ILE A 79 4.88 22.84 23.12
CA ILE A 79 6.08 22.05 23.44
C ILE A 79 5.77 20.58 23.16
N PRO A 80 6.38 19.96 22.14
CA PRO A 80 6.10 18.58 21.78
C PRO A 80 6.72 17.64 22.83
N LYS A 81 5.95 16.63 23.24
CA LYS A 81 6.38 15.59 24.19
C LYS A 81 6.08 14.19 23.65
N GLY A 82 6.93 13.22 23.98
CA GLY A 82 6.75 11.81 23.63
C GLY A 82 6.65 11.57 22.12
N MET A 83 5.57 10.94 21.67
CA MET A 83 5.35 10.62 20.26
C MET A 83 5.25 11.84 19.33
N ALA A 84 4.75 12.97 19.84
CA ALA A 84 4.67 14.21 19.04
C ALA A 84 6.08 14.73 18.67
N ASN A 85 7.05 14.61 19.58
CA ASN A 85 8.45 14.96 19.32
C ASN A 85 9.09 14.04 18.27
N ALA A 86 8.81 12.74 18.33
CA ALA A 86 9.30 11.80 17.32
C ALA A 86 8.73 12.11 15.92
N ILE A 87 7.42 12.38 15.83
CA ILE A 87 6.76 12.77 14.57
C ILE A 87 7.33 14.09 14.05
N GLU A 88 7.59 15.05 14.92
CA GLU A 88 8.22 16.32 14.54
C GLU A 88 9.63 16.10 13.99
N LEU A 89 10.48 15.33 14.68
CA LEU A 89 11.84 15.03 14.22
C LEU A 89 11.83 14.37 12.84
N ILE A 90 10.96 13.38 12.62
CA ILE A 90 10.79 12.74 11.31
C ILE A 90 10.29 13.77 10.30
N THR A 91 9.33 14.61 10.68
CA THR A 91 8.75 15.63 9.79
C THR A 91 9.80 16.65 9.33
N GLN A 92 10.61 17.15 10.26
CA GLN A 92 11.72 18.07 9.98
C GLN A 92 12.78 17.38 9.11
N PHE A 93 13.13 16.13 9.41
CA PHE A 93 14.07 15.36 8.59
C PHE A 93 13.58 15.22 7.14
N ILE A 94 12.34 14.76 6.93
CA ILE A 94 11.78 14.62 5.57
C ILE A 94 11.71 15.99 4.88
N ARG A 95 11.28 17.05 5.58
CA ARG A 95 11.18 18.39 5.01
C ARG A 95 12.54 18.97 4.61
N ASP A 96 13.49 18.97 5.53
CA ASP A 96 14.73 19.74 5.40
C ASP A 96 15.84 18.94 4.73
N SER A 97 15.91 17.62 4.97
CA SER A 97 16.95 16.75 4.40
C SER A 97 16.54 16.07 3.09
N ILE A 98 15.23 15.92 2.83
CA ILE A 98 14.74 15.25 1.60
C ILE A 98 14.01 16.22 0.68
N VAL A 99 12.97 16.90 1.15
CA VAL A 99 12.12 17.71 0.27
C VAL A 99 12.82 19.01 -0.15
N ALA A 100 13.40 19.74 0.79
CA ALA A 100 14.06 21.02 0.54
C ALA A 100 15.15 20.97 -0.54
N PRO A 101 16.13 20.03 -0.50
CA PRO A 101 17.16 19.95 -1.53
C PRO A 101 16.61 19.50 -2.90
N ASN A 102 15.53 18.72 -2.96
CA ASN A 102 15.03 18.15 -4.21
C ASN A 102 13.97 19.02 -4.92
N VAL A 103 13.12 19.72 -4.18
CA VAL A 103 11.98 20.50 -4.74
C VAL A 103 12.24 22.02 -4.71
N GLY A 104 13.21 22.45 -3.91
CA GLY A 104 13.60 23.85 -3.76
C GLY A 104 12.69 24.65 -2.81
N PRO A 105 13.20 25.77 -2.25
CA PRO A 105 12.60 26.49 -1.11
C PRO A 105 11.18 27.00 -1.37
N LYS A 106 10.84 27.32 -2.61
CA LYS A 106 9.52 27.82 -3.01
C LYS A 106 8.40 26.80 -2.81
N TRP A 107 8.70 25.52 -3.00
CA TRP A 107 7.71 24.45 -3.11
C TRP A 107 7.74 23.46 -1.93
N VAL A 108 8.72 23.59 -1.03
CA VAL A 108 8.89 22.69 0.13
C VAL A 108 7.61 22.50 0.91
N ASN A 109 6.95 23.59 1.33
CA ASN A 109 5.75 23.51 2.17
C ASN A 109 4.54 22.90 1.43
N THR A 110 4.52 22.95 0.09
CA THR A 110 3.46 22.35 -0.72
C THR A 110 3.65 20.85 -0.90
N TRP A 111 4.89 20.40 -1.09
CA TRP A 111 5.21 18.98 -1.36
C TRP A 111 5.49 18.15 -0.11
N THR A 112 5.92 18.78 0.97
CA THR A 112 6.21 18.10 2.24
C THR A 112 5.02 17.26 2.75
N PRO A 113 3.76 17.76 2.77
CA PRO A 113 2.63 16.95 3.22
C PRO A 113 2.40 15.67 2.40
N LEU A 114 2.58 15.73 1.08
CA LEU A 114 2.45 14.58 0.20
C LEU A 114 3.56 13.56 0.48
N MET A 115 4.81 14.02 0.55
CA MET A 115 5.97 13.17 0.82
C MET A 115 5.89 12.50 2.20
N LEU A 116 5.43 13.21 3.23
CA LEU A 116 5.19 12.64 4.55
C LEU A 116 4.13 11.54 4.52
N THR A 117 3.05 11.77 3.77
CA THR A 117 1.97 10.77 3.64
C THR A 117 2.50 9.49 3.00
N PHE A 118 3.24 9.59 1.89
CA PHE A 118 3.87 8.43 1.26
C PHE A 118 4.90 7.76 2.17
N PHE A 119 5.74 8.53 2.84
CA PHE A 119 6.75 8.01 3.76
C PHE A 119 6.12 7.17 4.87
N PHE A 120 5.18 7.73 5.63
CA PHE A 120 4.53 6.99 6.71
C PHE A 120 3.72 5.82 6.18
N PHE A 121 2.96 6.01 5.09
CA PHE A 121 2.18 4.93 4.50
C PHE A 121 3.06 3.73 4.11
N ILE A 122 4.15 3.96 3.39
CA ILE A 122 5.09 2.91 2.96
C ILE A 122 5.80 2.29 4.17
N LEU A 123 6.23 3.11 5.13
CA LEU A 123 6.89 2.64 6.35
C LEU A 123 6.01 1.68 7.14
N PHE A 124 4.74 2.04 7.36
CA PHE A 124 3.78 1.19 8.08
C PHE A 124 3.32 -0.01 7.25
N ALA A 125 3.13 0.14 5.95
CA ALA A 125 2.78 -0.98 5.06
C ALA A 125 3.86 -2.07 5.11
N ASN A 126 5.13 -1.67 5.01
CA ASN A 126 6.27 -2.58 5.08
C ASN A 126 6.51 -3.09 6.51
N GLY A 127 6.33 -2.22 7.52
CA GLY A 127 6.46 -2.60 8.93
C GLY A 127 5.46 -3.68 9.36
N ILE A 128 4.19 -3.52 9.01
CA ILE A 128 3.16 -4.56 9.24
C ILE A 128 3.51 -5.82 8.46
N GLY A 129 4.07 -5.68 7.26
CA GLY A 129 4.46 -6.80 6.42
C GLY A 129 5.54 -7.71 7.02
N MET A 130 6.36 -7.21 7.94
CA MET A 130 7.33 -8.02 8.67
C MET A 130 6.72 -8.76 9.87
N ILE A 131 5.54 -8.33 10.34
CA ILE A 131 4.87 -8.94 11.49
C ILE A 131 3.90 -10.00 10.95
N PRO A 132 4.00 -11.27 11.38
CA PRO A 132 3.08 -12.32 10.97
C PRO A 132 1.73 -12.20 11.68
N VAL A 133 1.03 -11.07 11.49
CA VAL A 133 -0.22 -10.71 12.18
C VAL A 133 -1.29 -11.77 11.92
N PHE A 134 -1.37 -12.28 10.68
CA PHE A 134 -2.34 -13.31 10.32
C PHE A 134 -2.05 -14.65 10.99
N ASP A 135 -0.80 -15.07 11.10
CA ASP A 135 -0.45 -16.32 11.78
C ASP A 135 -0.74 -16.24 13.28
N VAL A 136 -0.48 -15.08 13.91
CA VAL A 136 -0.80 -14.83 15.32
C VAL A 136 -2.31 -14.82 15.54
N LEU A 137 -3.08 -14.17 14.67
CA LEU A 137 -4.55 -14.19 14.74
C LEU A 137 -5.11 -15.60 14.55
N GLY A 138 -4.52 -16.39 13.65
CA GLY A 138 -4.88 -17.80 13.44
C GLY A 138 -4.58 -18.66 14.67
N ALA A 139 -3.41 -18.44 15.29
CA ALA A 139 -3.05 -19.10 16.53
C ALA A 139 -4.02 -18.74 17.66
N ILE A 140 -4.35 -17.45 17.85
CA ILE A 140 -5.34 -17.01 18.84
C ILE A 140 -6.70 -17.65 18.56
N ASN A 141 -7.16 -17.66 17.31
CA ASN A 141 -8.42 -18.29 16.92
C ASN A 141 -8.45 -19.79 17.26
N ARG A 142 -7.32 -20.48 17.08
CA ARG A 142 -7.18 -21.90 17.36
C ARG A 142 -7.10 -22.21 18.86
N PHE A 143 -6.28 -21.46 19.60
CA PHE A 143 -5.97 -21.75 21.00
C PHE A 143 -6.96 -21.13 21.99
N VAL A 144 -7.55 -19.98 21.65
CA VAL A 144 -8.49 -19.26 22.53
C VAL A 144 -9.93 -19.56 22.14
N PHE A 145 -10.25 -19.55 20.85
CA PHE A 145 -11.63 -19.68 20.37
C PHE A 145 -12.02 -21.11 19.95
N ASN A 146 -11.10 -22.10 20.00
CA ASN A 146 -11.33 -23.51 19.68
C ASN A 146 -12.06 -23.75 18.34
N VAL A 147 -11.82 -22.89 17.34
CA VAL A 147 -12.47 -22.99 16.03
C VAL A 147 -11.72 -24.03 15.15
N PRO A 148 -12.39 -25.10 14.65
CA PRO A 148 -11.76 -26.08 13.77
C PRO A 148 -11.37 -25.51 12.40
N TYR A 149 -10.32 -26.08 11.78
CA TYR A 149 -9.81 -25.69 10.45
C TYR A 149 -10.86 -25.85 9.33
N GLU A 150 -11.76 -26.83 9.46
CA GLU A 150 -12.78 -27.18 8.45
C GLU A 150 -14.02 -26.28 8.45
N ALA A 151 -14.10 -25.30 9.35
CA ALA A 151 -15.19 -24.32 9.34
C ALA A 151 -14.90 -23.21 8.30
N ASP A 152 -15.19 -23.51 7.03
CA ASP A 152 -15.03 -22.64 5.85
C ASP A 152 -15.85 -21.32 5.90
N HIS A 153 -16.64 -21.10 6.94
CA HIS A 153 -17.55 -19.95 7.07
C HIS A 153 -17.01 -18.83 7.98
N ASN A 154 -15.83 -19.02 8.58
CA ASN A 154 -15.27 -18.02 9.48
C ASN A 154 -14.37 -17.04 8.72
N PHE A 155 -14.76 -15.76 8.73
CA PHE A 155 -14.00 -14.62 8.19
C PHE A 155 -12.51 -14.67 8.56
N VAL A 156 -12.20 -15.12 9.77
CA VAL A 156 -10.83 -15.28 10.26
C VAL A 156 -10.07 -16.34 9.46
N ASN A 157 -10.63 -17.53 9.23
CA ASN A 157 -9.96 -18.58 8.45
C ASN A 157 -9.70 -18.13 7.00
N GLY A 158 -10.62 -17.40 6.38
CA GLY A 158 -10.40 -16.79 5.06
C GLY A 158 -9.20 -15.82 5.00
N LEU A 159 -8.89 -15.16 6.12
CA LEU A 159 -7.73 -14.26 6.26
C LEU A 159 -6.41 -14.98 6.58
N LEU A 160 -6.43 -16.25 6.99
CA LEU A 160 -5.21 -17.02 7.34
C LEU A 160 -4.47 -17.58 6.12
N HIS A 161 -5.11 -17.63 4.96
CA HIS A 161 -4.50 -18.17 3.75
C HIS A 161 -3.67 -17.08 3.05
N GLY A 162 -2.37 -17.03 3.37
CA GLY A 162 -1.37 -16.17 2.74
C GLY A 162 -1.29 -14.76 3.36
N GLY A 163 -0.31 -14.56 4.25
CA GLY A 163 0.05 -13.26 4.82
C GLY A 163 0.72 -12.35 3.80
N VAL A 164 -0.05 -11.85 2.84
CA VAL A 164 0.45 -10.97 1.79
C VAL A 164 0.34 -9.51 2.21
N THR A 165 1.45 -8.79 2.11
CA THR A 165 1.53 -7.37 2.48
C THR A 165 0.86 -6.51 1.41
N ALA A 166 0.42 -5.29 1.76
CA ALA A 166 -0.16 -4.36 0.78
C ALA A 166 0.83 -4.00 -0.35
N THR A 167 2.13 -3.94 -0.03
CA THR A 167 3.24 -3.67 -0.97
C THR A 167 3.68 -4.91 -1.75
N GLY A 168 3.31 -6.12 -1.30
CA GLY A 168 3.53 -7.37 -2.03
C GLY A 168 2.67 -7.49 -3.29
N ASN A 169 1.62 -6.68 -3.43
CA ASN A 169 0.85 -6.60 -4.65
C ASN A 169 1.47 -5.60 -5.63
N PHE A 170 1.96 -6.11 -6.76
CA PHE A 170 2.50 -5.28 -7.84
C PHE A 170 1.52 -4.19 -8.32
N ASN A 171 0.21 -4.49 -8.38
CA ASN A 171 -0.80 -3.54 -8.84
C ASN A 171 -0.92 -2.33 -7.92
N VAL A 172 -0.79 -2.54 -6.59
CA VAL A 172 -0.86 -1.45 -5.61
C VAL A 172 0.33 -0.51 -5.77
N THR A 173 1.53 -1.07 -5.89
CA THR A 173 2.76 -0.31 -6.08
C THR A 173 2.77 0.41 -7.43
N ALA A 174 2.33 -0.26 -8.50
CA ALA A 174 2.19 0.33 -9.82
C ALA A 174 1.18 1.49 -9.83
N ALA A 175 0.03 1.34 -9.16
CA ALA A 175 -0.97 2.40 -9.05
C ALA A 175 -0.40 3.65 -8.34
N LEU A 176 0.30 3.47 -7.22
CA LEU A 176 0.95 4.58 -6.51
C LEU A 176 2.01 5.26 -7.38
N ALA A 177 2.80 4.50 -8.14
CA ALA A 177 3.80 5.03 -9.06
C ALA A 177 3.16 5.85 -10.19
N ILE A 178 2.09 5.35 -10.80
CA ILE A 178 1.35 6.02 -11.87
C ILE A 178 0.74 7.34 -11.36
N ILE A 179 0.07 7.30 -10.20
CA ILE A 179 -0.52 8.50 -9.58
C ILE A 179 0.56 9.54 -9.30
N THR A 180 1.71 9.11 -8.76
CA THR A 180 2.84 10.01 -8.45
C THR A 180 3.40 10.63 -9.72
N PHE A 181 3.62 9.83 -10.76
CA PHE A 181 4.11 10.29 -12.06
C PHE A 181 3.21 11.39 -12.64
N PHE A 182 1.90 11.14 -12.74
CA PHE A 182 0.96 12.14 -13.26
C PHE A 182 0.82 13.35 -12.36
N SER A 183 0.86 13.18 -11.04
CA SER A 183 0.84 14.30 -10.09
C SER A 183 2.02 15.24 -10.29
N ILE A 184 3.22 14.70 -10.52
CA ILE A 184 4.44 15.48 -10.79
C ILE A 184 4.33 16.20 -12.14
N MET A 185 3.87 15.52 -13.19
CA MET A 185 3.68 16.14 -14.51
C MET A 185 2.65 17.28 -14.46
N ILE A 186 1.51 17.08 -13.79
CA ILE A 186 0.48 18.11 -13.65
C ILE A 186 0.98 19.28 -12.79
N ALA A 187 1.69 19.01 -11.70
CA ALA A 187 2.23 20.08 -10.87
C ALA A 187 3.34 20.87 -11.59
N GLY A 188 4.21 20.20 -12.35
CA GLY A 188 5.25 20.82 -13.15
C GLY A 188 4.69 21.71 -14.26
N THR A 189 3.68 21.22 -14.99
CA THR A 189 2.98 22.00 -16.02
C THR A 189 2.23 23.20 -15.44
N LYS A 190 1.61 23.08 -14.25
CA LYS A 190 0.97 24.20 -13.55
C LYS A 190 1.98 25.23 -13.04
N ALA A 191 3.14 24.80 -12.55
CA ALA A 191 4.14 25.68 -11.95
C ALA A 191 4.92 26.51 -12.98
N HIS A 192 5.21 25.93 -14.15
CA HIS A 192 6.06 26.55 -15.17
C HIS A 192 5.31 26.92 -16.45
N GLY A 193 4.07 26.47 -16.64
CA GLY A 193 3.36 26.49 -17.92
C GLY A 193 3.78 25.31 -18.79
N PHE A 194 2.87 24.79 -19.64
CA PHE A 194 3.12 23.58 -20.42
C PHE A 194 4.42 23.68 -21.25
N ILE A 195 4.55 24.69 -22.10
CA ILE A 195 5.70 24.83 -23.00
C ILE A 195 7.02 25.01 -22.23
N ASN A 196 7.03 25.82 -21.17
CA ASN A 196 8.22 26.09 -20.37
C ASN A 196 8.62 24.88 -19.49
N HIS A 197 7.65 24.09 -19.01
CA HIS A 197 7.95 22.84 -18.30
C HIS A 197 8.74 21.88 -19.19
N TRP A 198 8.29 21.67 -20.42
CA TRP A 198 8.96 20.78 -21.38
C TRP A 198 10.31 21.33 -21.85
N LYS A 199 10.43 22.66 -22.03
CA LYS A 199 11.73 23.29 -22.35
C LYS A 199 12.76 23.10 -21.24
N ASN A 200 12.35 23.20 -19.98
CA ASN A 200 13.23 23.02 -18.82
C ASN A 200 13.69 21.56 -18.61
N LEU A 201 13.07 20.58 -19.26
CA LEU A 201 13.52 19.18 -19.24
C LEU A 201 14.73 18.94 -20.15
N VAL A 202 14.94 19.79 -21.16
CA VAL A 202 16.08 19.69 -22.05
C VAL A 202 17.27 20.40 -21.39
N PRO A 203 18.41 19.74 -21.19
CA PRO A 203 19.60 20.40 -20.64
C PRO A 203 20.03 21.53 -21.58
N HIS A 204 20.41 22.65 -20.97
CA HIS A 204 20.92 23.80 -21.70
C HIS A 204 22.33 23.41 -22.15
N GLY A 205 22.49 23.26 -23.47
CA GLY A 205 23.81 23.06 -24.09
C GLY A 205 24.65 24.33 -24.02
#